data_AF-A0A357F1I1-F1
#
_entry.id   AF-A0A357F1I1-F1
#
_cell.length_a   1.000
_cell.length_b   1.000
_cell.length_c   1.000
_cell.angle_alpha   90.00
_cell.angle_beta   90.00
_cell.angle_gamma   90.00
#
_symmetry.space_group_name_H-M   'P 1'
#
loop_
_entity.id
_entity.type
_entity.pdbx_description
1 polymer ?
#
loop_
_entity_poly.entity_id
_entity_poly.type
_entity_poly.pdbx_seq_one_letter_code
_entity_poly.pdbx_strand_id
1 'polypeptide(L)'
;MASPVITRPLDNIKRTYLFQDCVSSIKQMKKHFSFFDQTKAAAIVSIFETSKPLGNYSAIAVLDDGAGISYGISQFTHRSGALQAVVERYLKNGGQVGAQPLRENLAALRVKSAKSIAELAANTRFKAALRAAGVTREMRAAQGSIAHEMFMLPAIEICERMGFSEVLSLAVIHDSVVHGSLERIRKRVLTTRDATAPGDSAFEHKWIAEYVTRRGEWLGGIARLRPTTYRTEFFKAQIGQNNWTLQLPAAVNGVWLTDEIVRQRASESGCLDNESAEPREPHPAASENKGAPVFDPQEIPSLPTDNPQRGVQPTLFEGVVNGVEEAGKIINAAGERIDAAEAAVNGIIRRRDAVKSIWAAVGGTAWQAVWAVSAFLIGLPGYVWLFAALAAIAMALYYLYRQIELGKLREKAAIEKMLR
;
A
#
# COMPACT_ATOMS: atom_id res chain seq x y z
N MET A 1 -5.96 -65.25 -33.81
CA MET A 1 -6.39 -63.84 -33.95
C MET A 1 -6.23 -63.16 -32.59
N ALA A 2 -5.57 -62.00 -32.60
CA ALA A 2 -5.50 -60.93 -31.58
C ALA A 2 -4.87 -61.19 -30.18
N SER A 3 -4.00 -60.24 -29.80
CA SER A 3 -3.30 -60.00 -28.51
C SER A 3 -4.06 -58.88 -27.72
N PRO A 4 -3.59 -58.32 -26.58
CA PRO A 4 -3.18 -58.86 -25.27
C PRO A 4 -3.84 -58.06 -24.09
N VAL A 5 -3.43 -58.25 -22.82
CA VAL A 5 -2.97 -57.18 -21.88
C VAL A 5 -2.61 -57.77 -20.50
N ILE A 6 -1.44 -57.34 -20.01
CA ILE A 6 -0.73 -57.65 -18.76
C ILE A 6 -1.08 -56.59 -17.70
N THR A 7 -1.07 -56.90 -16.40
CA THR A 7 -0.57 -55.96 -15.35
C THR A 7 -0.21 -56.68 -14.05
N ARG A 8 0.88 -56.19 -13.42
CA ARG A 8 1.69 -56.78 -12.32
C ARG A 8 1.33 -56.19 -10.94
N PRO A 9 1.70 -56.82 -9.81
CA PRO A 9 1.57 -56.26 -8.46
C PRO A 9 2.90 -55.64 -7.97
N LEU A 10 3.02 -54.31 -7.95
CA LEU A 10 4.19 -53.59 -7.35
C LEU A 10 3.85 -52.21 -6.73
N ASP A 11 2.62 -51.98 -6.27
CA ASP A 11 2.20 -50.62 -5.85
C ASP A 11 2.23 -50.33 -4.34
N ASN A 12 2.41 -51.34 -3.46
CA ASN A 12 2.21 -51.11 -2.02
C ASN A 12 3.47 -50.90 -1.17
N ILE A 13 4.69 -51.00 -1.71
CA ILE A 13 5.93 -50.71 -0.95
C ILE A 13 6.49 -49.32 -1.26
N LYS A 14 6.15 -48.72 -2.41
CA LYS A 14 6.58 -47.34 -2.75
C LYS A 14 5.71 -46.25 -2.10
N ARG A 15 4.49 -46.56 -1.68
CA ARG A 15 3.56 -45.55 -1.15
C ARG A 15 3.92 -45.06 0.25
N THR A 16 4.52 -45.88 1.09
CA THR A 16 4.81 -45.52 2.49
C THR A 16 6.07 -44.68 2.64
N TYR A 17 7.11 -44.93 1.82
CA TYR A 17 8.34 -44.11 1.82
C TYR A 17 8.15 -42.75 1.13
N LEU A 18 7.38 -42.69 0.04
CA LEU A 18 7.03 -41.42 -0.61
C LEU A 18 6.13 -40.53 0.27
N PHE A 19 5.29 -41.10 1.14
CA PHE A 19 4.45 -40.29 2.02
C PHE A 19 5.22 -39.72 3.21
N GLN A 20 6.19 -40.45 3.77
CA GLN A 20 7.02 -39.95 4.86
C GLN A 20 8.00 -38.86 4.38
N ASP A 21 8.55 -39.00 3.17
CA ASP A 21 9.41 -37.97 2.55
C ASP A 21 8.63 -36.77 2.01
N CYS A 22 7.39 -36.97 1.56
CA CYS A 22 6.51 -35.88 1.15
C CYS A 22 5.96 -35.12 2.37
N VAL A 23 5.59 -35.81 3.47
CA VAL A 23 5.18 -35.14 4.71
C VAL A 23 6.36 -34.48 5.43
N SER A 24 7.57 -35.04 5.31
CA SER A 24 8.81 -34.38 5.79
C SER A 24 9.20 -33.20 4.90
N SER A 25 9.02 -33.29 3.57
CA SER A 25 9.20 -32.17 2.62
C SER A 25 8.13 -31.08 2.77
N ILE A 26 6.90 -31.44 3.14
CA ILE A 26 5.80 -30.50 3.42
C ILE A 26 5.97 -29.85 4.80
N LYS A 27 6.55 -30.55 5.79
CA LYS A 27 7.02 -29.94 7.06
C LYS A 27 8.35 -29.18 6.89
N GLN A 28 9.16 -29.50 5.87
CA GLN A 28 10.38 -28.79 5.48
C GLN A 28 10.15 -27.63 4.49
N MET A 29 8.95 -27.46 3.93
CA MET A 29 8.47 -26.17 3.41
C MET A 29 8.19 -25.19 4.58
N LYS A 30 9.14 -25.15 5.52
CA LYS A 30 9.36 -24.03 6.44
C LYS A 30 9.33 -22.78 5.57
N LYS A 31 8.31 -21.93 5.75
CA LYS A 31 8.36 -20.55 5.26
C LYS A 31 9.72 -19.99 5.69
N HIS A 32 10.61 -19.73 4.73
CA HIS A 32 11.96 -19.20 5.00
C HIS A 32 11.91 -17.88 5.80
N PHE A 33 10.79 -17.18 5.73
CA PHE A 33 10.51 -15.97 6.50
C PHE A 33 9.31 -16.18 7.41
N SER A 34 9.50 -15.99 8.71
CA SER A 34 8.39 -16.01 9.67
C SER A 34 7.39 -14.89 9.35
N PHE A 35 6.17 -15.00 9.88
CA PHE A 35 5.20 -13.92 9.76
C PHE A 35 5.72 -12.60 10.36
N PHE A 36 6.53 -12.70 11.42
CA PHE A 36 7.19 -11.55 12.02
C PHE A 36 8.20 -10.90 11.06
N ASP A 37 9.00 -11.70 10.35
CA ASP A 37 9.97 -11.20 9.37
C ASP A 37 9.29 -10.49 8.20
N GLN A 38 8.19 -11.07 7.69
CA GLN A 38 7.37 -10.45 6.65
C GLN A 38 6.77 -9.13 7.13
N THR A 39 6.26 -9.10 8.36
CA THR A 39 5.68 -7.88 8.94
C THR A 39 6.75 -6.80 9.14
N LYS A 40 7.95 -7.18 9.55
CA LYS A 40 9.11 -6.29 9.69
C LYS A 40 9.49 -5.67 8.34
N ALA A 41 9.63 -6.49 7.29
CA ALA A 41 9.91 -6.04 5.94
C ALA A 41 8.82 -5.09 5.41
N ALA A 42 7.54 -5.40 5.65
CA ALA A 42 6.42 -4.55 5.27
C ALA A 42 6.37 -3.23 6.04
N ALA A 43 6.74 -3.21 7.32
CA ALA A 43 6.79 -2.01 8.14
C ALA A 43 7.87 -1.04 7.64
N ILE A 44 9.06 -1.54 7.27
CA ILE A 44 10.13 -0.73 6.67
C ILE A 44 9.64 -0.03 5.40
N VAL A 45 8.99 -0.77 4.49
CA VAL A 45 8.43 -0.19 3.26
C VAL A 45 7.32 0.82 3.56
N SER A 46 6.46 0.54 4.54
CA SER A 46 5.41 1.48 4.96
C SER A 46 5.98 2.81 5.46
N ILE A 47 7.10 2.76 6.19
CA ILE A 47 7.84 3.95 6.62
C ILE A 47 8.41 4.70 5.41
N PHE A 48 8.93 4.01 4.41
CA PHE A 48 9.39 4.68 3.19
C PHE A 48 8.26 5.35 2.42
N GLU A 49 7.08 4.74 2.35
CA GLU A 49 5.96 5.34 1.62
C GLU A 49 5.30 6.50 2.38
N THR A 50 5.14 6.36 3.70
CA THR A 50 4.24 7.22 4.48
C THR A 50 4.83 7.77 5.76
N SER A 51 6.09 7.44 6.08
CA SER A 51 6.72 7.72 7.39
C SER A 51 5.94 7.14 8.58
N LYS A 52 5.05 6.17 8.34
CA LYS A 52 4.24 5.50 9.36
C LYS A 52 4.45 3.99 9.28
N PRO A 53 4.90 3.33 10.36
CA PRO A 53 5.12 1.88 10.34
C PRO A 53 3.83 1.08 10.22
N LEU A 54 2.71 1.61 10.70
CA LEU A 54 1.39 0.99 10.55
C LEU A 54 0.76 1.29 9.18
N GLY A 55 1.32 2.22 8.41
CA GLY A 55 0.71 2.73 7.17
C GLY A 55 -0.51 3.61 7.43
N ASN A 56 -1.30 3.88 6.37
CA ASN A 56 -2.54 4.62 6.47
C ASN A 56 -3.63 3.97 5.60
N TYR A 57 -4.52 3.19 6.24
CA TYR A 57 -5.58 2.44 5.57
C TYR A 57 -6.67 3.32 4.96
N SER A 58 -6.85 4.55 5.44
CA SER A 58 -7.84 5.50 4.92
C SER A 58 -7.25 6.52 3.95
N ALA A 59 -5.95 6.43 3.62
CA ALA A 59 -5.31 7.36 2.71
C ALA A 59 -5.96 7.31 1.33
N ILE A 60 -6.26 8.48 0.75
CA ILE A 60 -6.73 8.60 -0.63
C ILE A 60 -5.92 9.68 -1.32
N ALA A 61 -5.40 9.37 -2.51
CA ALA A 61 -4.82 10.35 -3.41
C ALA A 61 -5.43 10.19 -4.81
N VAL A 62 -5.52 11.30 -5.53
CA VAL A 62 -5.83 11.33 -6.97
C VAL A 62 -4.76 12.18 -7.62
N LEU A 63 -3.88 11.54 -8.39
CA LEU A 63 -2.76 12.20 -9.06
C LEU A 63 -3.06 12.36 -10.56
N ASP A 64 -2.38 13.31 -11.20
CA ASP A 64 -2.50 13.56 -12.65
C ASP A 64 -1.62 12.62 -13.49
N ASP A 65 -1.55 11.35 -13.09
CA ASP A 65 -0.82 10.28 -13.78
C ASP A 65 -1.77 9.31 -14.50
N GLY A 66 -3.07 9.58 -14.42
CA GLY A 66 -4.14 8.77 -14.99
C GLY A 66 -4.42 7.48 -14.21
N ALA A 67 -3.78 7.22 -13.06
CA ALA A 67 -4.03 6.03 -12.25
C ALA A 67 -5.42 6.05 -11.59
N GLY A 68 -6.02 7.23 -11.46
CA GLY A 68 -7.30 7.44 -10.80
C GLY A 68 -7.13 7.59 -9.30
N ILE A 69 -8.00 6.91 -8.55
CA ILE A 69 -7.89 6.82 -7.10
C ILE A 69 -6.74 5.88 -6.74
N SER A 70 -5.84 6.35 -5.87
CA SER A 70 -4.86 5.57 -5.12
C SER A 70 -5.30 5.51 -3.66
N TYR A 71 -5.41 4.31 -3.09
CA TYR A 71 -6.05 4.10 -1.78
C TYR A 71 -5.20 3.26 -0.82
N GLY A 72 -5.19 3.63 0.45
CA GLY A 72 -4.78 2.77 1.55
C GLY A 72 -3.26 2.55 1.70
N ILE A 73 -2.90 1.50 2.45
CA ILE A 73 -1.53 1.23 2.91
C ILE A 73 -0.50 1.01 1.80
N SER A 74 -0.95 0.61 0.61
CA SER A 74 -0.10 0.33 -0.55
C SER A 74 -0.51 1.12 -1.78
N GLN A 75 -1.31 2.20 -1.61
CA GLN A 75 -1.78 3.07 -2.69
C GLN A 75 -2.42 2.27 -3.84
N PHE A 76 -3.35 1.37 -3.50
CA PHE A 76 -4.07 0.52 -4.45
C PHE A 76 -4.79 1.39 -5.48
N THR A 77 -4.42 1.26 -6.75
CA THR A 77 -4.91 2.15 -7.80
C THR A 77 -6.11 1.58 -8.55
N HIS A 78 -7.00 2.45 -9.03
CA HIS A 78 -8.09 2.08 -9.93
C HIS A 78 -7.55 1.48 -11.23
N ARG A 79 -6.62 2.15 -11.91
CA ARG A 79 -6.08 1.69 -13.20
C ARG A 79 -5.46 0.29 -13.15
N SER A 80 -4.75 -0.05 -12.09
CA SER A 80 -4.15 -1.39 -11.95
C SER A 80 -5.21 -2.47 -11.76
N GLY A 81 -6.36 -2.13 -11.18
CA GLY A 81 -7.37 -3.07 -10.68
C GLY A 81 -7.12 -3.51 -9.23
N ALA A 82 -6.05 -3.04 -8.59
CA ALA A 82 -5.78 -3.36 -7.19
C ALA A 82 -6.84 -2.79 -6.24
N LEU A 83 -7.33 -1.57 -6.52
CA LEU A 83 -8.43 -0.98 -5.76
C LEU A 83 -9.72 -1.81 -5.86
N GLN A 84 -10.01 -2.36 -7.04
CA GLN A 84 -11.14 -3.26 -7.23
C GLN A 84 -10.99 -4.50 -6.34
N ALA A 85 -9.82 -5.15 -6.36
CA ALA A 85 -9.57 -6.35 -5.56
C ALA A 85 -9.75 -6.09 -4.05
N VAL A 86 -9.29 -4.93 -3.56
CA VAL A 86 -9.49 -4.52 -2.15
C VAL A 86 -10.97 -4.35 -1.83
N VAL A 87 -11.73 -3.63 -2.67
CA VAL A 87 -13.16 -3.39 -2.44
C VAL A 87 -13.96 -4.70 -2.50
N GLU A 88 -13.67 -5.59 -3.45
CA GLU A 88 -14.30 -6.90 -3.54
C GLU A 88 -14.01 -7.75 -2.31
N ARG A 89 -12.75 -7.76 -1.85
CA ARG A 89 -12.34 -8.48 -0.64
C ARG A 89 -13.02 -7.93 0.60
N TYR A 90 -13.08 -6.61 0.75
CA TYR A 90 -13.77 -5.95 1.86
C TYR A 90 -15.24 -6.34 1.95
N LEU A 91 -15.95 -6.27 0.83
CA LEU A 91 -17.36 -6.64 0.77
C LEU A 91 -17.57 -8.13 1.04
N LYS A 92 -16.66 -8.99 0.56
CA LYS A 92 -16.66 -10.43 0.84
C LYS A 92 -16.41 -10.74 2.32
N ASN A 93 -15.59 -9.94 3.00
CA ASN A 93 -15.33 -10.06 4.43
C ASN A 93 -16.51 -9.58 5.31
N GLY A 94 -17.66 -9.23 4.72
CA GLY A 94 -18.83 -8.77 5.46
C GLY A 94 -18.79 -7.29 5.85
N GLY A 95 -17.90 -6.50 5.24
CA GLY A 95 -17.80 -5.07 5.48
C GLY A 95 -19.12 -4.31 5.28
N GLN A 96 -19.52 -3.53 6.28
CA GLN A 96 -20.79 -2.79 6.28
C GLN A 96 -20.60 -1.28 6.12
N VAL A 97 -19.60 -0.70 6.77
CA VAL A 97 -19.32 0.74 6.73
C VAL A 97 -18.98 1.18 5.30
N GLY A 98 -19.71 2.15 4.76
CA GLY A 98 -19.53 2.61 3.38
C GLY A 98 -19.86 1.57 2.30
N ALA A 99 -20.42 0.40 2.65
CA ALA A 99 -20.57 -0.70 1.72
C ALA A 99 -21.52 -0.39 0.55
N GLN A 100 -22.58 0.39 0.77
CA GLN A 100 -23.52 0.74 -0.30
C GLN A 100 -22.85 1.53 -1.45
N PRO A 101 -22.21 2.69 -1.23
CA PRO A 101 -21.47 3.38 -2.29
C PRO A 101 -20.40 2.51 -2.96
N LEU A 102 -19.73 1.65 -2.20
CA LEU A 102 -18.72 0.73 -2.74
C LEU A 102 -19.34 -0.30 -3.69
N ARG A 103 -20.50 -0.88 -3.34
CA ARG A 103 -21.24 -1.82 -4.20
C ARG A 103 -21.76 -1.14 -5.46
N GLU A 104 -22.35 0.05 -5.33
CA GLU A 104 -22.89 0.83 -6.45
C GLU A 104 -21.82 1.14 -7.51
N ASN A 105 -20.56 1.32 -7.09
CA ASN A 105 -19.45 1.69 -7.97
C ASN A 105 -18.54 0.50 -8.35
N LEU A 106 -18.84 -0.72 -7.90
CA LEU A 106 -17.96 -1.88 -8.14
C LEU A 106 -17.84 -2.23 -9.63
N ALA A 107 -18.92 -2.09 -10.38
CA ALA A 107 -18.90 -2.28 -11.84
C ALA A 107 -18.02 -1.22 -12.52
N ALA A 108 -18.07 0.04 -12.08
CA ALA A 108 -17.23 1.12 -12.61
C ALA A 108 -15.74 0.89 -12.29
N LEU A 109 -15.41 0.33 -11.12
CA LEU A 109 -14.03 -0.03 -10.77
C LEU A 109 -13.40 -1.04 -11.74
N ARG A 110 -14.20 -1.91 -12.36
CA ARG A 110 -13.74 -2.88 -13.38
C ARG A 110 -13.40 -2.23 -14.71
N VAL A 111 -14.01 -1.08 -15.00
CA VAL A 111 -13.82 -0.37 -16.27
C VAL A 111 -12.57 0.51 -16.18
N LYS A 112 -11.55 0.17 -16.97
CA LYS A 112 -10.24 0.85 -16.96
C LYS A 112 -10.12 1.97 -18.01
N SER A 113 -11.24 2.44 -18.57
CA SER A 113 -11.23 3.53 -19.54
C SER A 113 -10.92 4.86 -18.85
N ALA A 114 -10.26 5.78 -19.56
CA ALA A 114 -9.89 7.09 -19.00
C ALA A 114 -11.12 7.87 -18.48
N LYS A 115 -12.25 7.75 -19.19
CA LYS A 115 -13.52 8.36 -18.78
C LYS A 115 -14.02 7.80 -17.46
N SER A 116 -14.13 6.47 -17.33
CA SER A 116 -14.63 5.83 -16.11
C SER A 116 -13.71 6.08 -14.91
N ILE A 117 -12.39 6.07 -15.13
CA ILE A 117 -11.40 6.41 -14.12
C ILE A 117 -11.59 7.85 -13.64
N ALA A 118 -11.76 8.82 -14.55
CA ALA A 118 -11.96 10.22 -14.19
C ALA A 118 -13.28 10.45 -13.43
N GLU A 119 -14.37 9.82 -13.88
CA GLU A 119 -15.69 9.90 -13.22
C GLU A 119 -15.63 9.36 -11.79
N LEU A 120 -15.02 8.19 -11.59
CA LEU A 120 -14.92 7.61 -10.25
C LEU A 120 -13.96 8.40 -9.35
N ALA A 121 -12.86 8.94 -9.90
CA ALA A 121 -11.95 9.81 -9.15
C ALA A 121 -12.61 11.12 -8.69
N ALA A 122 -13.58 11.63 -9.45
CA ALA A 122 -14.38 12.79 -9.08
C ALA A 122 -15.49 12.46 -8.05
N ASN A 123 -15.91 11.20 -7.93
CA ASN A 123 -16.99 10.77 -7.04
C ASN A 123 -16.61 10.92 -5.56
N THR A 124 -17.14 11.96 -4.92
CA THR A 124 -16.90 12.29 -3.50
C THR A 124 -17.51 11.26 -2.56
N ARG A 125 -18.74 10.78 -2.85
CA ARG A 125 -19.44 9.75 -2.05
C ARG A 125 -18.66 8.44 -2.01
N PHE A 126 -18.08 8.03 -3.13
CA PHE A 126 -17.25 6.84 -3.20
C PHE A 126 -15.94 6.99 -2.40
N LYS A 127 -15.26 8.14 -2.52
CA LYS A 127 -14.05 8.42 -1.73
C LYS A 127 -14.33 8.49 -0.23
N ALA A 128 -15.42 9.13 0.19
CA ALA A 128 -15.83 9.16 1.59
C ALA A 128 -16.10 7.75 2.14
N ALA A 129 -16.78 6.91 1.35
CA ALA A 129 -17.01 5.51 1.72
C ALA A 129 -15.71 4.71 1.88
N LEU A 130 -14.73 4.91 0.99
CA LEU A 130 -13.39 4.31 1.14
C LEU A 130 -12.71 4.77 2.44
N ARG A 131 -12.68 6.08 2.74
CA ARG A 131 -12.07 6.60 3.98
C ARG A 131 -12.73 6.01 5.23
N ALA A 132 -14.06 5.98 5.25
CA ALA A 132 -14.85 5.42 6.35
C ALA A 132 -14.64 3.91 6.50
N ALA A 133 -14.56 3.17 5.40
CA ALA A 133 -14.24 1.76 5.46
C ALA A 133 -12.80 1.53 5.95
N GLY A 134 -11.83 2.38 5.59
CA GLY A 134 -10.41 2.23 5.96
C GLY A 134 -10.13 2.11 7.46
N VAL A 135 -11.02 2.61 8.32
CA VAL A 135 -10.85 2.48 9.78
C VAL A 135 -11.35 1.14 10.33
N THR A 136 -12.11 0.35 9.57
CA THR A 136 -12.71 -0.92 10.03
C THR A 136 -11.74 -2.10 9.95
N ARG A 137 -11.97 -3.11 10.79
CA ARG A 137 -11.14 -4.33 10.82
C ARG A 137 -11.20 -5.09 9.50
N GLU A 138 -12.37 -5.19 8.88
CA GLU A 138 -12.58 -5.94 7.63
C GLU A 138 -11.83 -5.32 6.46
N MET A 139 -11.80 -3.98 6.39
CA MET A 139 -11.07 -3.26 5.34
C MET A 139 -9.57 -3.31 5.57
N ARG A 140 -9.10 -3.22 6.83
CA ARG A 140 -7.68 -3.41 7.16
C ARG A 140 -7.21 -4.81 6.77
N ALA A 141 -7.99 -5.84 7.11
CA ALA A 141 -7.74 -7.21 6.71
C ALA A 141 -7.75 -7.38 5.18
N ALA A 142 -8.69 -6.75 4.48
CA ALA A 142 -8.75 -6.80 3.01
C ALA A 142 -7.53 -6.13 2.36
N GLN A 143 -7.11 -4.95 2.83
CA GLN A 143 -5.90 -4.30 2.34
C GLN A 143 -4.64 -5.10 2.66
N GLY A 144 -4.54 -5.65 3.89
CA GLY A 144 -3.42 -6.49 4.30
C GLY A 144 -3.29 -7.73 3.42
N SER A 145 -4.39 -8.45 3.17
CA SER A 145 -4.37 -9.65 2.33
C SER A 145 -4.01 -9.33 0.89
N ILE A 146 -4.59 -8.28 0.30
CA ILE A 146 -4.28 -7.90 -1.09
C ILE A 146 -2.83 -7.38 -1.20
N ALA A 147 -2.33 -6.62 -0.23
CA ALA A 147 -0.92 -6.21 -0.20
C ALA A 147 0.01 -7.42 -0.11
N HIS A 148 -0.33 -8.40 0.72
CA HIS A 148 0.44 -9.63 0.86
C HIS A 148 0.46 -10.42 -0.46
N GLU A 149 -0.70 -10.65 -1.06
CA GLU A 149 -0.86 -11.37 -2.33
C GLU A 149 -0.11 -10.68 -3.49
N MET A 150 -0.23 -9.35 -3.60
CA MET A 150 0.30 -8.61 -4.75
C MET A 150 1.78 -8.22 -4.63
N PHE A 151 2.32 -8.10 -3.42
CA PHE A 151 3.67 -7.53 -3.22
C PHE A 151 4.58 -8.42 -2.37
N MET A 152 4.09 -8.92 -1.24
CA MET A 152 4.92 -9.73 -0.33
C MET A 152 5.16 -11.14 -0.87
N LEU A 153 4.12 -11.85 -1.33
CA LEU A 153 4.25 -13.20 -1.89
C LEU A 153 5.22 -13.22 -3.09
N PRO A 154 5.12 -12.32 -4.09
CA PRO A 154 6.11 -12.27 -5.16
C PRO A 154 7.54 -12.07 -4.64
N ALA A 155 7.74 -11.24 -3.61
CA ALA A 155 9.05 -11.03 -3.02
C ALA A 155 9.61 -12.28 -2.33
N ILE A 156 8.76 -13.02 -1.60
CA ILE A 156 9.11 -14.30 -0.98
C ILE A 156 9.51 -15.31 -2.04
N GLU A 157 8.69 -15.50 -3.08
CA GLU A 157 8.99 -16.45 -4.15
C GLU A 157 10.28 -16.09 -4.91
N ILE A 158 10.57 -14.80 -5.07
CA ILE A 158 11.84 -14.33 -5.65
C ILE A 158 13.00 -14.73 -4.74
N CYS A 159 12.89 -14.49 -3.43
CA CYS A 159 13.91 -14.89 -2.47
C CYS A 159 14.13 -16.41 -2.49
N GLU A 160 13.07 -17.20 -2.47
CA GLU A 160 13.13 -18.66 -2.54
C GLU A 160 13.83 -19.15 -3.81
N ARG A 161 13.47 -18.63 -4.99
CA ARG A 161 14.14 -18.97 -6.26
C ARG A 161 15.61 -18.58 -6.28
N MET A 162 15.99 -17.53 -5.55
CA MET A 162 17.36 -17.08 -5.43
C MET A 162 18.11 -17.80 -4.29
N GLY A 163 17.44 -18.60 -3.48
CA GLY A 163 18.01 -19.23 -2.28
C GLY A 163 18.33 -18.24 -1.17
N PHE A 164 17.60 -17.12 -1.10
CA PHE A 164 17.76 -16.09 -0.09
C PHE A 164 16.94 -16.41 1.15
N SER A 165 17.52 -16.14 2.31
CA SER A 165 16.91 -16.46 3.62
C SER A 165 17.04 -15.34 4.65
N GLU A 166 17.80 -14.28 4.35
CA GLU A 166 18.00 -13.16 5.28
C GLU A 166 16.84 -12.16 5.19
N VAL A 167 16.41 -11.67 6.36
CA VAL A 167 15.26 -10.76 6.47
C VAL A 167 15.52 -9.43 5.76
N LEU A 168 16.78 -8.96 5.76
CA LEU A 168 17.22 -7.80 5.00
C LEU A 168 17.04 -8.00 3.50
N SER A 169 17.34 -9.19 2.98
CA SER A 169 17.12 -9.53 1.57
C SER A 169 15.64 -9.48 1.22
N LEU A 170 14.78 -10.06 2.06
CA LEU A 170 13.32 -9.96 1.88
C LEU A 170 12.87 -8.49 1.82
N ALA A 171 13.34 -7.64 2.74
CA ALA A 171 12.97 -6.22 2.76
C ALA A 171 13.43 -5.48 1.50
N VAL A 172 14.64 -5.75 1.01
CA VAL A 172 15.18 -5.18 -0.24
C VAL A 172 14.34 -5.59 -1.44
N ILE A 173 14.03 -6.88 -1.56
CA ILE A 173 13.25 -7.41 -2.68
C ILE A 173 11.81 -6.89 -2.60
N HIS A 174 11.18 -6.91 -1.43
CA HIS A 174 9.83 -6.40 -1.21
C HIS A 174 9.70 -4.90 -1.58
N ASP A 175 10.60 -4.04 -1.10
CA ASP A 175 10.60 -2.62 -1.49
C ASP A 175 10.79 -2.44 -3.01
N SER A 176 11.61 -3.30 -3.62
CA SER A 176 11.88 -3.26 -5.07
C SER A 176 10.70 -3.74 -5.92
N VAL A 177 9.88 -4.67 -5.39
CA VAL A 177 8.61 -5.10 -6.00
C VAL A 177 7.58 -3.98 -5.88
N VAL A 178 7.39 -3.41 -4.69
CA VAL A 178 6.44 -2.30 -4.45
C VAL A 178 6.79 -1.09 -5.32
N HIS A 179 8.06 -0.71 -5.39
CA HIS A 179 8.52 0.39 -6.24
C HIS A 179 8.51 0.03 -7.75
N GLY A 180 8.45 -1.26 -8.11
CA GLY A 180 8.53 -1.73 -9.50
C GLY A 180 9.91 -1.58 -10.14
N SER A 181 10.99 -1.50 -9.34
CA SER A 181 12.36 -1.37 -9.85
C SER A 181 13.10 -2.70 -10.00
N LEU A 182 12.56 -3.80 -9.47
CA LEU A 182 13.27 -5.08 -9.37
C LEU A 182 13.93 -5.52 -10.68
N GLU A 183 13.12 -5.81 -11.70
CA GLU A 183 13.60 -6.34 -12.97
C GLU A 183 14.51 -5.38 -13.74
N ARG A 184 14.30 -4.07 -13.58
CA ARG A 184 15.14 -3.05 -14.20
C ARG A 184 16.57 -3.08 -13.65
N ILE A 185 16.71 -3.26 -12.33
CA ILE A 185 18.00 -3.24 -11.66
C ILE A 185 18.66 -4.61 -11.66
N ARG A 186 17.87 -5.68 -11.50
CA ARG A 186 18.36 -7.07 -11.48
C ARG A 186 19.21 -7.40 -12.71
N LYS A 187 18.80 -6.94 -13.89
CA LYS A 187 19.55 -7.12 -15.16
C LYS A 187 20.93 -6.46 -15.19
N ARG A 188 21.21 -5.59 -14.22
CA ARG A 188 22.50 -4.89 -14.10
C ARG A 188 23.41 -5.57 -13.07
N VAL A 189 22.89 -6.45 -12.21
CA VAL A 189 23.69 -7.17 -11.21
C VAL A 189 24.55 -8.23 -11.90
N LEU A 190 25.85 -8.19 -11.67
CA LEU A 190 26.84 -9.08 -12.28
C LEU A 190 27.26 -10.23 -11.35
N THR A 191 26.98 -10.13 -10.06
CA THR A 191 27.22 -11.22 -9.10
C THR A 191 26.49 -12.48 -9.56
N THR A 192 27.26 -13.51 -9.87
CA THR A 192 26.78 -14.86 -10.19
C THR A 192 27.00 -15.79 -9.00
N ARG A 193 26.19 -16.85 -8.93
CA ARG A 193 26.37 -17.90 -7.92
C ARG A 193 27.59 -18.73 -8.30
N ASP A 194 28.54 -18.84 -7.38
CA ASP A 194 29.67 -19.75 -7.51
C ASP A 194 29.20 -21.16 -7.13
N ALA A 195 29.24 -22.09 -8.08
CA ALA A 195 28.84 -23.47 -7.86
C ALA A 195 29.78 -24.25 -6.91
N THR A 196 30.96 -23.69 -6.62
CA THR A 196 32.03 -24.35 -5.84
C THR A 196 32.21 -23.80 -4.43
N ALA A 197 31.60 -22.65 -4.11
CA ALA A 197 31.70 -22.04 -2.79
C ALA A 197 30.62 -22.58 -1.83
N PRO A 198 31.00 -23.15 -0.67
CA PRO A 198 30.03 -23.58 0.32
C PRO A 198 29.37 -22.37 0.99
N GLY A 199 28.04 -22.28 0.91
CA GLY A 199 27.21 -21.33 1.65
C GLY A 199 26.44 -20.34 0.77
N ASP A 200 25.11 -20.47 0.76
CA ASP A 200 24.20 -19.57 0.03
C ASP A 200 24.25 -18.11 0.54
N SER A 201 24.61 -17.91 1.82
CA SER A 201 24.65 -16.57 2.44
C SER A 201 25.71 -15.64 1.83
N ALA A 202 26.87 -16.16 1.43
CA ALA A 202 27.91 -15.33 0.80
C ALA A 202 27.48 -14.82 -0.57
N PHE A 203 26.75 -15.64 -1.35
CA PHE A 203 26.16 -15.23 -2.61
C PHE A 203 25.03 -14.22 -2.37
N GLU A 204 24.12 -14.51 -1.44
CA GLU A 204 23.02 -13.63 -1.04
C GLU A 204 23.51 -12.23 -0.66
N HIS A 205 24.50 -12.16 0.22
CA HIS A 205 25.04 -10.90 0.71
C HIS A 205 25.67 -10.06 -0.42
N LYS A 206 26.51 -10.69 -1.26
CA LYS A 206 27.15 -10.01 -2.40
C LYS A 206 26.11 -9.51 -3.41
N TRP A 207 25.14 -10.36 -3.75
CA TRP A 207 24.12 -10.02 -4.73
C TRP A 207 23.23 -8.87 -4.24
N ILE A 208 22.78 -8.93 -2.98
CA ILE A 208 21.94 -7.88 -2.39
C ILE A 208 22.73 -6.56 -2.25
N ALA A 209 23.99 -6.60 -1.81
CA ALA A 209 24.82 -5.41 -1.73
C ALA A 209 25.03 -4.75 -3.09
N GLU A 210 25.31 -5.54 -4.13
CA GLU A 210 25.44 -5.03 -5.50
C GLU A 210 24.10 -4.47 -6.01
N TYR A 211 23.00 -5.20 -5.80
CA TYR A 211 21.66 -4.79 -6.21
C TYR A 211 21.28 -3.43 -5.59
N VAL A 212 21.44 -3.28 -4.27
CA VAL A 212 21.12 -2.04 -3.55
C VAL A 212 22.00 -0.89 -4.03
N THR A 213 23.28 -1.13 -4.30
CA THR A 213 24.20 -0.12 -4.83
C THR A 213 23.72 0.39 -6.19
N ARG A 214 23.48 -0.53 -7.14
CA ARG A 214 22.99 -0.20 -8.50
C ARG A 214 21.62 0.47 -8.48
N ARG A 215 20.74 0.08 -7.55
CA ARG A 215 19.45 0.73 -7.37
C ARG A 215 19.61 2.16 -6.86
N GLY A 216 20.50 2.38 -5.89
CA GLY A 216 20.79 3.71 -5.36
C GLY A 216 21.36 4.65 -6.41
N GLU A 217 22.31 4.19 -7.22
CA GLU A 217 22.85 4.94 -8.36
C GLU A 217 21.76 5.33 -9.36
N TRP A 218 20.88 4.36 -9.71
CA TRP A 218 19.78 4.60 -10.64
C TRP A 218 18.76 5.61 -10.10
N LEU A 219 18.39 5.52 -8.82
CA LEU A 219 17.49 6.48 -8.16
C LEU A 219 18.12 7.87 -8.12
N GLY A 220 19.40 7.98 -7.74
CA GLY A 220 20.13 9.24 -7.66
C GLY A 220 20.32 9.93 -9.02
N GLY A 221 20.46 9.13 -10.08
CA GLY A 221 20.64 9.59 -11.46
C GLY A 221 19.39 10.21 -12.11
N ILE A 222 18.20 9.97 -11.56
CA ILE A 222 16.93 10.50 -12.11
C ILE A 222 16.40 11.60 -11.20
N ALA A 223 16.32 12.84 -11.69
CA ALA A 223 15.95 14.02 -10.89
C ALA A 223 14.66 13.83 -10.06
N ARG A 224 13.60 13.27 -10.66
CA ARG A 224 12.32 13.01 -9.96
C ARG A 224 12.38 11.88 -8.92
N LEU A 225 13.34 10.97 -9.02
CA LEU A 225 13.51 9.83 -8.11
C LEU A 225 14.61 10.08 -7.07
N ARG A 226 15.49 11.05 -7.29
CA ARG A 226 16.56 11.41 -6.35
C ARG A 226 16.07 11.62 -4.91
N PRO A 227 14.89 12.20 -4.65
CA PRO A 227 14.38 12.32 -3.28
C PRO A 227 14.08 10.98 -2.59
N THR A 228 14.06 9.84 -3.30
CA THR A 228 13.77 8.50 -2.74
C THR A 228 15.02 7.67 -2.48
N THR A 229 16.22 8.23 -2.64
CA THR A 229 17.50 7.52 -2.39
C THR A 229 17.66 7.07 -0.94
N TYR A 230 16.99 7.73 0.02
CA TYR A 230 17.01 7.36 1.43
C TYR A 230 16.65 5.87 1.66
N ARG A 231 15.84 5.26 0.77
CA ARG A 231 15.47 3.84 0.83
C ARG A 231 16.69 2.94 0.70
N THR A 232 17.50 3.17 -0.33
CA THR A 232 18.72 2.39 -0.56
C THR A 232 19.82 2.75 0.42
N GLU A 233 19.88 4.00 0.89
CA GLU A 233 20.84 4.38 1.94
C GLU A 233 20.56 3.67 3.26
N PHE A 234 19.28 3.50 3.64
CA PHE A 234 18.91 2.65 4.77
C PHE A 234 19.44 1.22 4.59
N PHE A 235 19.18 0.58 3.45
CA PHE A 235 19.65 -0.79 3.22
C PHE A 235 21.18 -0.89 3.21
N LYS A 236 21.88 0.06 2.59
CA LYS A 236 23.35 0.11 2.63
C LYS A 236 23.87 0.22 4.06
N ALA A 237 23.23 1.02 4.91
CA ALA A 237 23.60 1.13 6.31
C ALA A 237 23.42 -0.20 7.06
N GLN A 238 22.30 -0.92 6.83
CA GLN A 238 22.08 -2.24 7.44
C GLN A 238 23.11 -3.28 6.97
N ILE A 239 23.44 -3.28 5.67
CA ILE A 239 24.49 -4.14 5.10
C ILE A 239 25.86 -3.82 5.72
N GLY A 240 26.21 -2.54 5.83
CA GLY A 240 27.47 -2.09 6.43
C GLY A 240 27.60 -2.43 7.92
N GLN A 241 26.47 -2.57 8.63
CA GLN A 241 26.40 -3.02 10.02
C GLN A 241 26.33 -4.54 10.16
N ASN A 242 26.33 -5.29 9.05
CA ASN A 242 26.12 -6.73 9.03
C ASN A 242 24.76 -7.16 9.65
N ASN A 243 23.75 -6.28 9.61
CA ASN A 243 22.42 -6.51 10.20
C ASN A 243 21.48 -7.25 9.24
N TRP A 244 21.87 -8.44 8.80
CA TRP A 244 21.13 -9.24 7.79
C TRP A 244 19.77 -9.76 8.28
N THR A 245 19.63 -9.96 9.59
CA THR A 245 18.36 -10.38 10.21
C THR A 245 17.42 -9.20 10.52
N LEU A 246 17.85 -7.95 10.25
CA LEU A 246 17.15 -6.72 10.62
C LEU A 246 16.77 -6.73 12.12
N GLN A 247 17.76 -6.84 12.99
CA GLN A 247 17.58 -6.67 14.43
C GLN A 247 17.01 -5.28 14.72
N LEU A 248 16.06 -5.23 15.65
CA LEU A 248 15.41 -4.02 16.13
C LEU A 248 15.96 -3.65 17.52
N PRO A 249 15.93 -2.36 17.91
CA PRO A 249 15.36 -1.23 17.19
C PRO A 249 16.22 -0.76 16.01
N ALA A 250 15.56 -0.26 14.95
CA ALA A 250 16.24 0.30 13.79
C ALA A 250 15.67 1.68 13.42
N ALA A 251 16.55 2.62 13.10
CA ALA A 251 16.15 3.94 12.59
C ALA A 251 15.89 3.86 11.08
N VAL A 252 14.62 3.87 10.69
CA VAL A 252 14.17 3.81 9.30
C VAL A 252 13.67 5.19 8.90
N ASN A 253 14.42 5.93 8.07
CA ASN A 253 14.04 7.26 7.58
C ASN A 253 13.54 8.22 8.69
N GLY A 254 14.24 8.25 9.84
CA GLY A 254 13.88 9.10 10.99
C GLY A 254 12.82 8.51 11.94
N VAL A 255 12.28 7.32 11.65
CA VAL A 255 11.32 6.61 12.51
C VAL A 255 12.02 5.44 13.19
N TRP A 256 11.87 5.33 14.51
CA TRP A 256 12.34 4.18 15.28
C TRP A 256 11.35 3.02 15.15
N LEU A 257 11.75 1.97 14.43
CA LEU A 257 10.99 0.72 14.34
C LEU A 257 11.43 -0.21 15.48
N THR A 258 10.46 -0.67 16.28
CA THR A 258 10.66 -1.57 17.42
C THR A 258 9.87 -2.87 17.24
N ASP A 259 10.21 -3.91 18.01
CA ASP A 259 9.46 -5.17 17.99
C ASP A 259 7.99 -4.97 18.36
N GLU A 260 7.70 -4.06 19.29
CA GLU A 260 6.34 -3.74 19.71
C GLU A 260 5.51 -3.17 18.56
N ILE A 261 6.07 -2.25 17.77
CA ILE A 261 5.40 -1.69 16.59
C ILE A 261 5.14 -2.78 15.54
N VAL A 262 6.09 -3.70 15.34
CA VAL A 262 5.91 -4.82 14.40
C VAL A 262 4.79 -5.76 14.89
N ARG A 263 4.74 -6.07 16.19
CA ARG A 263 3.66 -6.88 16.80
C ARG A 263 2.31 -6.20 16.70
N GLN A 264 2.24 -4.89 16.92
CA GLN A 264 1.02 -4.12 16.74
C GLN A 264 0.53 -4.24 15.28
N ARG A 265 1.40 -3.99 14.30
CA ARG A 265 1.06 -4.11 12.87
C ARG A 265 0.54 -5.51 12.52
N ALA A 266 1.21 -6.54 13.05
CA ALA A 266 0.84 -7.93 12.88
C ALA A 266 -0.60 -8.21 13.38
N SER A 267 -0.97 -7.65 14.54
CA SER A 267 -2.32 -7.77 15.09
C SER A 267 -3.39 -7.02 14.26
N GLU A 268 -3.09 -5.79 13.81
CA GLU A 268 -4.03 -4.96 13.04
C GLU A 268 -4.32 -5.51 11.63
N SER A 269 -3.39 -6.30 11.07
CA SER A 269 -3.56 -6.92 9.76
C SER A 269 -4.51 -8.12 9.78
N GLY A 270 -4.99 -8.54 10.96
CA GLY A 270 -5.95 -9.64 11.11
C GLY A 270 -5.39 -11.03 10.78
N CYS A 271 -4.07 -11.17 10.59
CA CYS A 271 -3.43 -12.45 10.27
C CYS A 271 -3.14 -13.32 11.51
N LEU A 272 -3.29 -12.80 12.73
CA LEU A 272 -2.90 -13.48 13.98
C LEU A 272 -4.05 -14.17 14.74
N ASP A 273 -5.28 -14.17 14.24
CA ASP A 273 -6.40 -14.70 15.04
C ASP A 273 -6.65 -16.21 14.88
N ASN A 274 -5.66 -17.01 14.43
CA ASN A 274 -5.87 -18.43 14.15
C ASN A 274 -4.80 -19.41 14.68
N GLU A 275 -3.95 -19.01 15.62
CA GLU A 275 -2.93 -19.92 16.20
C GLU A 275 -3.18 -20.29 17.68
N SER A 276 -4.28 -19.83 18.28
CA SER A 276 -4.62 -20.16 19.68
C SER A 276 -6.10 -20.46 19.93
N ALA A 277 -6.89 -20.73 18.89
CA ALA A 277 -8.20 -21.33 19.08
C ALA A 277 -8.03 -22.85 19.26
N GLU A 278 -7.74 -23.27 20.50
CA GLU A 278 -8.01 -24.65 20.89
C GLU A 278 -9.47 -25.00 20.52
N PRO A 279 -9.75 -26.22 20.04
CA PRO A 279 -11.11 -26.64 19.75
C PRO A 279 -11.90 -26.58 21.06
N ARG A 280 -12.82 -25.61 21.19
CA ARG A 280 -13.85 -25.71 22.22
C ARG A 280 -14.67 -26.95 21.89
N GLU A 281 -14.49 -27.99 22.69
CA GLU A 281 -15.34 -29.17 22.65
C GLU A 281 -16.82 -28.74 22.76
N PRO A 282 -17.71 -29.37 21.99
CA PRO A 282 -19.13 -29.09 22.10
C PRO A 282 -19.63 -29.57 23.46
N HIS A 283 -20.05 -28.64 24.31
CA HIS A 283 -20.80 -28.97 25.52
C HIS A 283 -22.06 -29.79 25.14
N PRO A 284 -22.26 -30.99 25.73
CA PRO A 284 -23.47 -31.75 25.49
C PRO A 284 -24.65 -31.16 26.26
N ALA A 285 -25.82 -31.24 25.62
CA ALA A 285 -27.10 -30.82 26.19
C ALA A 285 -27.55 -31.74 27.34
N ALA A 286 -28.06 -31.09 28.41
CA ALA A 286 -29.02 -31.50 29.43
C ALA A 286 -29.20 -32.99 29.81
N SER A 287 -29.04 -33.30 31.11
CA SER A 287 -29.94 -34.23 31.84
C SER A 287 -29.87 -34.05 33.39
N GLU A 288 -31.05 -33.93 33.99
CA GLU A 288 -31.51 -34.43 35.31
C GLU A 288 -30.91 -33.97 36.67
N ASN A 289 -31.63 -33.05 37.31
CA ASN A 289 -32.35 -33.16 38.60
C ASN A 289 -31.72 -33.88 39.81
N LYS A 290 -31.55 -33.15 40.94
CA LYS A 290 -31.98 -33.54 42.30
C LYS A 290 -31.67 -32.49 43.38
N GLY A 291 -32.69 -32.12 44.16
CA GLY A 291 -32.55 -31.80 45.59
C GLY A 291 -32.69 -30.33 46.01
N ALA A 292 -33.90 -29.93 46.43
CA ALA A 292 -34.16 -28.72 47.20
C ALA A 292 -33.58 -28.80 48.64
N PRO A 293 -33.53 -27.68 49.39
CA PRO A 293 -34.66 -27.46 50.30
C PRO A 293 -35.19 -26.01 50.35
N VAL A 294 -36.52 -25.92 50.26
CA VAL A 294 -37.49 -25.16 51.05
C VAL A 294 -36.99 -24.00 51.94
N PHE A 295 -37.53 -22.79 51.72
CA PHE A 295 -37.92 -21.86 52.79
C PHE A 295 -39.16 -21.04 52.38
N ASP A 296 -40.09 -20.88 53.34
CA ASP A 296 -41.47 -20.37 53.25
C ASP A 296 -41.52 -18.81 53.32
N PRO A 297 -42.58 -18.13 52.80
CA PRO A 297 -42.58 -16.70 52.49
C PRO A 297 -43.36 -15.86 53.51
N GLN A 298 -42.80 -14.72 53.97
CA GLN A 298 -43.59 -13.59 54.47
C GLN A 298 -42.88 -12.24 54.28
N GLU A 299 -43.49 -11.38 53.48
CA GLU A 299 -43.91 -9.98 53.77
C GLU A 299 -43.84 -9.06 52.53
N ILE A 300 -45.03 -8.61 52.13
CA ILE A 300 -45.31 -7.60 51.11
C ILE A 300 -45.37 -6.24 51.80
N PRO A 301 -44.90 -5.16 51.14
CA PRO A 301 -45.66 -3.90 51.23
C PRO A 301 -45.99 -3.28 49.86
N SER A 302 -47.31 -3.20 49.65
CA SER A 302 -48.15 -2.25 48.91
C SER A 302 -47.56 -1.12 48.04
N LEU A 303 -48.13 -1.03 46.83
CA LEU A 303 -48.21 0.08 45.88
C LEU A 303 -48.79 1.39 46.48
N PRO A 304 -48.65 2.50 45.74
CA PRO A 304 -49.82 3.30 45.40
C PRO A 304 -50.03 3.45 43.89
N THR A 305 -51.32 3.34 43.54
CA THR A 305 -51.97 3.57 42.26
C THR A 305 -51.95 5.04 41.84
N ASP A 306 -51.74 5.30 40.55
CA ASP A 306 -52.54 6.26 39.78
C ASP A 306 -52.35 6.06 38.27
N ASN A 307 -53.47 6.10 37.53
CA ASN A 307 -53.60 6.05 36.07
C ASN A 307 -54.68 7.09 35.71
N PRO A 308 -54.57 7.88 34.61
CA PRO A 308 -55.14 7.38 33.35
C PRO A 308 -54.46 7.88 32.04
N GLN A 309 -54.33 6.92 31.12
CA GLN A 309 -54.56 6.98 29.65
C GLN A 309 -53.48 7.49 28.64
N ARG A 310 -53.15 6.53 27.76
CA ARG A 310 -52.91 6.57 26.29
C ARG A 310 -51.64 7.21 25.72
N GLY A 311 -50.78 6.34 25.19
CA GLY A 311 -49.85 6.62 24.11
C GLY A 311 -48.93 5.43 23.85
N VAL A 312 -49.08 4.76 22.71
CA VAL A 312 -48.27 3.61 22.27
C VAL A 312 -46.78 4.02 22.23
N GLN A 313 -45.90 3.33 22.96
CA GLN A 313 -44.45 3.54 22.83
C GLN A 313 -43.91 2.79 21.59
N PRO A 314 -43.01 3.41 20.80
CA PRO A 314 -42.24 2.69 19.80
C PRO A 314 -41.16 1.83 20.46
N THR A 315 -40.84 0.72 19.81
CA THR A 315 -39.97 -0.33 20.32
C THR A 315 -38.51 0.10 20.42
N LEU A 316 -37.79 -0.49 21.38
CA LEU A 316 -36.35 -0.36 21.70
C LEU A 316 -35.39 -0.38 20.48
N PHE A 317 -35.87 -0.80 19.31
CA PHE A 317 -35.13 -0.87 18.05
C PHE A 317 -34.96 0.50 17.37
N GLU A 318 -35.92 1.42 17.55
CA GLU A 318 -35.90 2.74 16.91
C GLU A 318 -34.90 3.69 17.58
N GLY A 319 -34.68 3.55 18.89
CA GLY A 319 -33.67 4.32 19.64
C GLY A 319 -32.23 3.95 19.28
N VAL A 320 -31.97 2.69 18.93
CA VAL A 320 -30.63 2.23 18.49
C VAL A 320 -30.32 2.70 17.08
N VAL A 321 -31.31 2.71 16.18
CA VAL A 321 -31.14 3.22 14.80
C VAL A 321 -30.90 4.73 14.79
N ASN A 322 -31.65 5.48 15.60
CA ASN A 322 -31.45 6.93 15.72
C ASN A 322 -30.08 7.28 16.36
N GLY A 323 -29.61 6.50 17.34
CA GLY A 323 -28.28 6.70 17.95
C GLY A 323 -27.12 6.44 16.99
N VAL A 324 -27.25 5.49 16.06
CA VAL A 324 -26.26 5.22 15.01
C VAL A 324 -26.26 6.32 13.95
N GLU A 325 -27.42 6.90 13.63
CA GLU A 325 -27.54 8.02 12.70
C GLU A 325 -26.95 9.32 13.29
N GLU A 326 -27.17 9.57 14.58
CA GLU A 326 -26.58 10.69 15.33
C GLU A 326 -25.04 10.57 15.37
N ALA A 327 -24.52 9.37 15.66
CA ALA A 327 -23.09 9.09 15.63
C ALA A 327 -22.49 9.26 14.22
N GLY A 328 -23.24 8.89 13.17
CA GLY A 328 -22.86 9.11 11.77
C GLY A 328 -22.76 10.61 11.41
N LYS A 329 -23.65 11.45 11.94
CA LYS A 329 -23.61 12.91 11.76
C LYS A 329 -22.39 13.53 12.45
N ILE A 330 -22.05 13.08 13.66
CA ILE A 330 -20.86 13.54 14.40
C ILE A 330 -19.56 13.13 13.69
N ILE A 331 -19.50 11.91 13.15
CA ILE A 331 -18.34 11.41 12.38
C ILE A 331 -18.21 12.16 11.04
N ASN A 332 -19.32 12.47 10.37
CA ASN A 332 -19.29 13.29 9.15
C ASN A 332 -18.79 14.72 9.43
N ALA A 333 -19.23 15.34 10.53
CA ALA A 333 -18.75 16.66 10.94
C ALA A 333 -17.25 16.64 11.30
N ALA A 334 -16.74 15.54 11.87
CA ALA A 334 -15.31 15.34 12.09
C ALA A 334 -14.54 15.13 10.77
N GLY A 335 -15.13 14.41 9.82
CA GLY A 335 -14.60 14.21 8.46
C GLY A 335 -14.49 15.53 7.68
N GLU A 336 -15.49 16.41 7.78
CA GLU A 336 -15.47 17.74 7.16
C GLU A 336 -14.36 18.64 7.74
N ARG A 337 -14.08 18.54 9.05
CA ARG A 337 -12.96 19.25 9.67
C ARG A 337 -11.60 18.72 9.22
N ILE A 338 -11.50 17.42 8.95
CA ILE A 338 -10.29 16.80 8.39
C ILE A 338 -10.13 17.15 6.92
N ASP A 339 -11.21 17.16 6.12
CA ASP A 339 -11.20 17.62 4.73
C ASP A 339 -10.87 19.12 4.63
N ALA A 340 -11.32 19.95 5.59
CA ALA A 340 -10.92 21.35 5.69
C ALA A 340 -9.43 21.52 6.04
N ALA A 341 -8.90 20.67 6.93
CA ALA A 341 -7.47 20.64 7.25
C ALA A 341 -6.64 20.14 6.05
N GLU A 342 -7.11 19.13 5.31
CA GLU A 342 -6.46 18.60 4.11
C GLU A 342 -6.56 19.58 2.93
N ALA A 343 -7.66 20.33 2.79
CA ALA A 343 -7.79 21.43 1.84
C ALA A 343 -6.88 22.62 2.21
N ALA A 344 -6.70 22.92 3.50
CA ALA A 344 -5.74 23.91 3.96
C ALA A 344 -4.29 23.48 3.68
N VAL A 345 -3.94 22.21 3.93
CA VAL A 345 -2.63 21.63 3.64
C VAL A 345 -2.38 21.56 2.13
N ASN A 346 -3.35 21.13 1.33
CA ASN A 346 -3.26 21.12 -0.14
C ASN A 346 -3.24 22.53 -0.73
N GLY A 347 -3.91 23.50 -0.08
CA GLY A 347 -3.78 24.92 -0.38
C GLY A 347 -2.38 25.45 -0.10
N ILE A 348 -1.75 25.01 0.99
CA ILE A 348 -0.35 25.33 1.33
C ILE A 348 0.62 24.65 0.32
N ILE A 349 0.35 23.42 -0.12
CA ILE A 349 1.14 22.71 -1.13
C ILE A 349 0.99 23.38 -2.51
N ARG A 350 -0.21 23.75 -2.93
CA ARG A 350 -0.44 24.55 -4.15
C ARG A 350 0.21 25.92 -4.09
N ARG A 351 0.19 26.59 -2.93
CA ARG A 351 0.96 27.83 -2.71
C ARG A 351 2.46 27.56 -2.83
N ARG A 352 2.96 26.42 -2.35
CA ARG A 352 4.36 26.03 -2.50
C ARG A 352 4.74 25.75 -3.96
N ASP A 353 3.84 25.22 -4.78
CA ASP A 353 4.06 25.00 -6.22
C ASP A 353 3.91 26.28 -7.05
N ALA A 354 2.99 27.18 -6.67
CA ALA A 354 2.94 28.54 -7.21
C ALA A 354 4.21 29.34 -6.84
N VAL A 355 4.74 29.14 -5.63
CA VAL A 355 6.02 29.68 -5.18
C VAL A 355 7.19 29.03 -5.93
N LYS A 356 7.15 27.74 -6.30
CA LYS A 356 8.17 27.12 -7.18
C LYS A 356 8.14 27.70 -8.60
N SER A 357 6.97 28.02 -9.14
CA SER A 357 6.83 28.74 -10.43
C SER A 357 7.44 30.14 -10.37
N ILE A 358 7.21 30.86 -9.26
CA ILE A 358 7.83 32.15 -8.99
C ILE A 358 9.35 32.00 -8.78
N TRP A 359 9.84 30.98 -8.08
CA TRP A 359 11.27 30.70 -7.94
C TRP A 359 11.94 30.24 -9.24
N ALA A 360 11.22 29.64 -10.18
CA ALA A 360 11.75 29.37 -11.52
C ALA A 360 11.91 30.66 -12.34
N ALA A 361 10.98 31.61 -12.20
CA ALA A 361 11.06 32.92 -12.84
C ALA A 361 12.10 33.86 -12.18
N VAL A 362 12.14 33.88 -10.84
CA VAL A 362 13.10 34.66 -10.04
C VAL A 362 14.50 34.04 -10.09
N GLY A 363 14.60 32.71 -10.07
CA GLY A 363 15.85 31.99 -10.26
C GLY A 363 16.42 32.16 -11.67
N GLY A 364 15.55 32.21 -12.70
CA GLY A 364 15.95 32.53 -14.06
C GLY A 364 16.53 33.94 -14.20
N THR A 365 15.91 34.94 -13.57
CA THR A 365 16.38 36.34 -13.60
C THR A 365 17.62 36.57 -12.72
N ALA A 366 17.71 35.91 -11.55
CA ALA A 366 18.90 35.94 -10.71
C ALA A 366 20.11 35.27 -11.40
N TRP A 367 19.88 34.15 -12.09
CA TRP A 367 20.92 33.47 -12.88
C TRP A 367 21.39 34.33 -14.06
N GLN A 368 20.47 35.03 -14.73
CA GLN A 368 20.82 36.00 -15.78
C GLN A 368 21.68 37.16 -15.24
N ALA A 369 21.39 37.65 -14.02
CA ALA A 369 22.21 38.67 -13.36
C ALA A 369 23.61 38.16 -13.01
N VAL A 370 23.75 36.90 -12.58
CA VAL A 370 25.07 36.28 -12.31
C VAL A 370 25.91 36.17 -13.57
N TRP A 371 25.32 35.81 -14.72
CA TRP A 371 26.02 35.80 -16.00
C TRP A 371 26.41 37.20 -16.48
N ALA A 372 25.55 38.20 -16.28
CA ALA A 372 25.86 39.59 -16.60
C ALA A 372 27.05 40.14 -15.79
N VAL A 373 27.08 39.87 -14.48
CA VAL A 373 28.21 40.27 -13.61
C VAL A 373 29.48 39.51 -13.96
N SER A 374 29.39 38.18 -14.18
CA SER A 374 30.54 37.36 -14.54
C SER A 374 31.16 37.78 -15.88
N ALA A 375 30.34 38.07 -16.88
CA ALA A 375 30.80 38.52 -18.19
C ALA A 375 31.36 39.95 -18.17
N PHE A 376 30.86 40.83 -17.30
CA PHE A 376 31.44 42.16 -17.04
C PHE A 376 32.84 42.04 -16.41
N LEU A 377 33.01 41.14 -15.45
CA LEU A 377 34.31 40.88 -14.79
C LEU A 377 35.36 40.24 -15.72
N ILE A 378 34.93 39.56 -16.79
CA ILE A 378 35.83 38.92 -17.76
C ILE A 378 36.12 39.83 -18.98
N GLY A 379 35.52 41.03 -19.04
CA GLY A 379 35.81 42.02 -20.09
C GLY A 379 35.35 41.60 -21.49
N LEU A 380 34.26 40.83 -21.59
CA LEU A 380 33.77 40.34 -22.87
C LEU A 380 33.31 41.49 -23.79
N PRO A 381 33.74 41.50 -25.07
CA PRO A 381 33.38 42.56 -26.00
C PRO A 381 31.86 42.68 -26.24
N GLY A 382 31.36 43.91 -26.40
CA GLY A 382 29.92 44.21 -26.51
C GLY A 382 29.20 43.51 -27.68
N TYR A 383 29.90 43.10 -28.74
CA TYR A 383 29.29 42.35 -29.85
C TYR A 383 28.88 40.92 -29.44
N VAL A 384 29.57 40.30 -28.48
CA VAL A 384 29.22 38.96 -27.97
C VAL A 384 27.84 38.97 -27.30
N TRP A 385 27.52 40.07 -26.61
CA TRP A 385 26.21 40.30 -26.01
C TRP A 385 25.10 40.45 -27.04
N LEU A 386 25.37 41.13 -28.16
CA LEU A 386 24.40 41.26 -29.25
C LEU A 386 24.07 39.88 -29.84
N PHE A 387 25.07 39.04 -30.09
CA PHE A 387 24.86 37.69 -30.60
C PHE A 387 24.12 36.79 -29.59
N ALA A 388 24.47 36.85 -28.31
CA ALA A 388 23.79 36.07 -27.28
C ALA A 388 22.32 36.49 -27.11
N ALA A 389 22.04 37.80 -27.14
CA ALA A 389 20.68 38.33 -27.08
C ALA A 389 19.86 37.92 -28.30
N LEU A 390 20.43 38.01 -29.51
CA LEU A 390 19.78 37.56 -30.75
C LEU A 390 19.49 36.05 -30.73
N ALA A 391 20.42 35.23 -30.25
CA ALA A 391 20.22 33.79 -30.11
C ALA A 391 19.12 33.46 -29.08
N ALA A 392 19.08 34.16 -27.95
CA ALA A 392 18.03 34.01 -26.94
C ALA A 392 16.64 34.40 -27.48
N ILE A 393 16.55 35.53 -28.21
CA ILE A 393 15.32 35.96 -28.88
C ILE A 393 14.88 34.91 -29.92
N ALA A 394 15.79 34.39 -30.74
CA ALA A 394 15.49 33.35 -31.72
C ALA A 394 14.96 32.06 -31.07
N MET A 395 15.58 31.62 -29.96
CA MET A 395 15.10 30.45 -29.20
C MET A 395 13.72 30.69 -28.57
N ALA A 396 13.47 31.89 -28.04
CA ALA A 396 12.17 32.24 -27.47
C ALA A 396 11.06 32.26 -28.53
N LEU A 397 11.34 32.83 -29.70
CA LEU A 397 10.43 32.83 -30.85
C LEU A 397 10.17 31.40 -31.37
N TYR A 398 11.21 30.57 -31.47
CA TYR A 398 11.07 29.15 -31.84
C TYR A 398 10.21 28.37 -30.83
N TYR A 399 10.43 28.60 -29.54
CA TYR A 399 9.63 27.98 -28.48
C TYR A 399 8.15 28.40 -28.57
N LEU A 400 7.88 29.69 -28.79
CA LEU A 400 6.52 30.22 -28.93
C LEU A 400 5.83 29.63 -30.17
N TYR A 401 6.53 29.57 -31.31
CA TYR A 401 6.05 28.93 -32.53
C TYR A 401 5.65 27.48 -32.28
N ARG A 402 6.52 26.70 -31.62
CA ARG A 402 6.27 25.29 -31.28
C ARG A 402 5.05 25.11 -30.38
N GLN A 403 4.84 26.01 -29.41
CA GLN A 403 3.67 25.96 -28.53
C GLN A 403 2.37 26.23 -29.29
N ILE A 404 2.37 27.19 -30.21
CA ILE A 404 1.20 27.49 -31.07
C ILE A 404 0.89 26.30 -31.98
N GLU A 405 1.92 25.67 -32.56
CA GLU A 405 1.75 24.51 -33.44
C GLU A 405 1.18 23.29 -32.70
N LEU A 406 1.69 23.00 -31.50
CA LEU A 406 1.14 21.96 -30.62
C LEU A 406 -0.30 22.27 -30.17
N GLY A 407 -0.63 23.55 -29.94
CA GLY A 407 -2.00 23.99 -29.67
C GLY A 407 -2.95 23.66 -30.81
N LYS A 408 -2.58 24.00 -32.05
CA LYS A 408 -3.36 23.69 -33.27
C LYS A 408 -3.55 22.18 -33.48
N LEU A 409 -2.53 21.37 -33.17
CA LEU A 409 -2.65 19.91 -33.25
C LEU A 409 -3.62 19.34 -32.21
N ARG A 410 -3.62 19.89 -30.99
CA ARG A 410 -4.58 19.50 -29.94
C ARG A 410 -6.01 19.89 -30.30
N GLU A 411 -6.21 21.08 -30.87
CA GLU A 411 -7.53 21.52 -31.35
C GLU A 411 -8.04 20.64 -32.49
N LYS A 412 -7.20 20.33 -33.49
CA LYS A 412 -7.56 19.40 -34.57
C LYS A 412 -7.92 18.01 -34.03
N ALA A 413 -7.13 17.47 -33.11
CA ALA A 413 -7.41 16.18 -32.48
C ALA A 413 -8.70 16.21 -31.63
N ALA A 414 -9.03 17.35 -31.01
CA ALA A 414 -10.27 17.52 -30.26
C ALA A 414 -11.50 17.58 -31.20
N ILE A 415 -11.39 18.30 -32.33
CA ILE A 415 -12.46 18.38 -33.34
C ILE A 415 -12.69 17.02 -34.02
N GLU A 416 -11.63 16.31 -34.42
CA GLU A 416 -11.75 14.98 -35.02
C GLU A 416 -12.39 13.96 -34.07
N LYS A 417 -12.14 14.10 -32.76
CA LYS A 417 -12.77 13.30 -31.72
C LYS A 417 -14.24 13.66 -31.45
N MET A 418 -14.68 14.86 -31.80
CA MET A 418 -16.10 15.26 -31.71
C MET A 418 -16.92 14.83 -32.93
N LEU A 419 -16.27 14.62 -34.09
CA LEU A 419 -16.93 14.22 -35.34
C LEU A 419 -17.03 12.69 -35.54
N ARG A 420 -16.38 11.89 -34.68
CA ARG A 420 -16.50 10.44 -34.60
C ARG A 420 -17.31 10.05 -33.38
#